data_AF-A0A1H6MAL3-F1
#
_entry.id   AF-A0A1H6MAL3-F1
#
_cell.length_a   1.000
_cell.length_b   1.000
_cell.length_c   1.000
_cell.angle_alpha   90.00
_cell.angle_beta   90.00
_cell.angle_gamma   90.00
#
_symmetry.space_group_name_H-M   'P 1'
#
loop_
_entity.id
_entity.type
_entity.pdbx_description
1 polymer ?
#
loop_
_entity_poly.entity_id
_entity_poly.type
_entity_poly.pdbx_seq_one_letter_code
_entity_poly.pdbx_strand_id
1 'polypeptide(L)' 'MSTWPLFLRLLATAIAIGLTVVAFSEGAMVLAVIGIAVTVFVVQRSFLTQI' A
#
# COMPACT_ATOMS: atom_id res chain seq x y z
N MET A 1 17.09 -4.78 7.52
CA MET A 1 17.24 -3.58 6.69
C MET A 1 16.52 -3.80 5.36
N SER A 2 15.47 -3.03 5.07
CA SER A 2 14.81 -3.09 3.75
C SER A 2 15.81 -2.70 2.66
N THR A 3 16.15 -3.63 1.78
CA THR A 3 17.14 -3.47 0.70
C THR A 3 16.64 -2.60 -0.46
N TRP A 4 15.39 -2.16 -0.40
CA TRP A 4 14.77 -1.38 -1.48
C TRP A 4 15.11 0.11 -1.35
N PRO A 5 15.49 0.78 -2.46
CA PRO A 5 15.60 2.22 -2.53
C PRO A 5 14.32 2.92 -2.04
N LEU A 6 14.48 4.08 -1.38
CA LEU A 6 13.37 4.89 -0.86
C LEU A 6 12.30 5.16 -1.92
N PHE A 7 12.71 5.49 -3.14
CA PHE A 7 11.78 5.83 -4.22
C PHE A 7 10.88 4.64 -4.61
N LEU A 8 11.39 3.40 -4.60
CA LEU A 8 10.58 2.22 -4.90
C LEU A 8 9.58 1.92 -3.79
N ARG A 9 9.96 2.17 -2.53
CA ARG A 9 9.08 2.03 -1.37
C ARG A 9 7.92 3.02 -1.45
N LEU A 10 8.22 4.28 -1.75
CA LEU A 10 7.22 5.33 -1.99
C LEU A 10 6.33 5.00 -3.18
N LEU A 11 6.90 4.52 -4.29
CA LEU A 11 6.13 4.12 -5.47
C LEU A 11 5.17 2.97 -5.17
N ALA A 12 5.63 1.91 -4.50
CA ALA A 12 4.79 0.77 -4.12
C ALA A 12 3.63 1.20 -3.20
N THR A 13 3.90 2.09 -2.23
CA THR A 13 2.86 2.65 -1.36
C THR A 13 1.87 3.52 -2.13
N ALA A 14 2.35 4.37 -3.04
CA ALA A 14 1.49 5.22 -3.85
C ALA A 14 0.54 4.39 -4.74
N ILE A 15 1.05 3.30 -5.33
CA ILE A 15 0.24 2.37 -6.11
C ILE A 15 -0.83 1.69 -5.24
N ALA A 16 -0.44 1.18 -4.07
CA ALA A 16 -1.38 0.52 -3.16
C ALA A 16 -2.53 1.46 -2.72
N ILE A 17 -2.19 2.70 -2.36
CA ILE A 17 -3.18 3.73 -2.01
C ILE A 17 -4.03 4.09 -3.22
N GLY A 18 -3.43 4.32 -4.39
CA GLY A 18 -4.15 4.67 -5.61
C GLY A 18 -5.20 3.63 -6.00
N LEU A 19 -4.82 2.34 -5.99
CA LEU A 19 -5.75 1.24 -6.26
C LEU A 19 -6.87 1.15 -5.23
N THR A 20 -6.56 1.43 -3.96
CA THR A 20 -7.57 1.46 -2.89
C THR A 20 -8.58 2.59 -3.11
N VAL A 21 -8.11 3.79 -3.49
CA VAL A 21 -8.97 4.94 -3.81
C VAL A 21 -9.87 4.65 -5.01
N VAL A 22 -9.33 4.02 -6.06
CA VAL A 22 -10.12 3.60 -7.22
C VAL A 22 -11.23 2.63 -6.80
N ALA A 23 -10.91 1.62 -5.98
CA ALA A 23 -11.91 0.68 -5.46
C ALA A 23 -13.02 1.39 -4.66
N PHE A 24 -12.68 2.41 -3.87
CA PHE A 24 -13.68 3.25 -3.19
C PHE A 24 -14.53 4.06 -4.18
N SER A 25 -13.94 4.62 -5.22
CA SER A 25 -14.66 5.42 -6.23
C SER A 25 -15.67 4.61 -7.03
N GLU A 26 -15.43 3.31 -7.20
CA GLU A 26 -16.32 2.37 -7.90
C GLU A 26 -17.38 1.74 -6.96
N GLY A 27 -17.34 2.04 -5.66
CA GLY A 27 -18.24 1.45 -4.66
C GLY A 27 -17.95 -0.02 -4.35
N ALA A 28 -16.79 -0.53 -4.76
CA ALA A 28 -16.38 -1.92 -4.56
C ALA A 28 -15.84 -2.18 -3.14
N MET A 29 -16.75 -2.18 -2.15
CA MET A 29 -16.41 -2.21 -0.72
C MET A 29 -15.47 -3.36 -0.32
N VAL A 30 -15.69 -4.58 -0.83
CA VAL A 30 -14.83 -5.74 -0.50
C VAL A 30 -13.40 -5.53 -1.02
N LEU A 31 -13.25 -5.02 -2.24
CA LEU A 31 -11.95 -4.70 -2.82
C LEU A 31 -11.26 -3.55 -2.09
N ALA A 32 -12.02 -2.56 -1.64
CA ALA A 32 -11.49 -1.44 -0.86
C ALA A 32 -10.91 -1.90 0.49
N VAL A 33 -11.58 -2.83 1.19
CA VAL A 33 -11.06 -3.42 2.45
C VAL A 33 -9.76 -4.17 2.20
N ILE A 34 -9.68 -4.95 1.12
CA ILE A 34 -8.45 -5.64 0.72
C ILE A 34 -7.35 -4.60 0.40
N GLY A 35 -7.67 -3.54 -0.32
CA GLY A 35 -6.76 -2.44 -0.63
C GLY A 35 -6.17 -1.77 0.62
N ILE A 36 -7.01 -1.54 1.65
CA ILE A 36 -6.53 -1.02 2.94
C ILE A 36 -5.56 -2.00 3.59
N ALA A 37 -5.88 -3.30 3.66
CA ALA A 37 -4.99 -4.30 4.25
C ALA A 37 -3.63 -4.36 3.53
N VAL A 38 -3.64 -4.33 2.19
CA VAL A 38 -2.43 -4.27 1.37
C VAL A 38 -1.64 -2.99 1.64
N THR A 39 -2.31 -1.84 1.73
CA THR A 39 -1.67 -0.55 2.02
C THR A 39 -0.97 -0.58 3.38
N VAL A 40 -1.64 -1.10 4.42
CA VAL A 40 -1.06 -1.26 5.77
C VAL A 40 0.17 -2.17 5.71
N PHE A 41 0.07 -3.32 5.04
CA PHE A 41 1.19 -4.24 4.90
C PHE A 41 2.39 -3.59 4.19
N VAL A 42 2.15 -2.91 3.06
CA VAL A 42 3.20 -2.25 2.29
C VAL A 42 3.87 -1.16 3.12
N VAL A 43 3.11 -0.33 3.83
CA VAL A 43 3.66 0.73 4.70
C VAL A 43 4.44 0.14 5.87
N GLN A 44 3.90 -0.88 6.53
CA GLN A 44 4.57 -1.53 7.65
C GLN A 44 5.90 -2.13 7.21
N ARG A 45 5.89 -2.94 6.15
CA ARG A 45 7.11 -3.56 5.61
C ARG A 45 8.10 -2.53 5.07
N SER A 46 7.59 -1.47 4.46
CA SER A 46 8.40 -0.47 3.76
C SER A 46 8.77 0.73 4.60
N PHE A 47 8.35 0.90 5.85
CA PHE A 47 8.82 2.07 6.64
C PHE A 47 8.97 1.75 8.12
N LEU A 48 8.20 0.80 8.64
CA LEU A 48 8.12 0.55 10.08
C LEU A 48 8.85 -0.72 10.53
N THR A 49 9.09 -1.67 9.63
CA THR A 49 9.83 -2.90 9.93
C THR A 49 11.31 -2.74 9.54
N GLN A 50 12.19 -2.66 10.54
CA GLN A 50 13.64 -2.55 10.35
C GLN A 50 14.39 -3.89 10.22
N ILE A 51 13.71 -5.04 10.32
CA ILE A 51 14.32 -6.39 10.21
C ILE A 51 15.18 -6.49 8.95
#